data_AF-A0AAP8TSZ6-F1
#
_entry.id   AF-A0AAP8TSZ6-F1
#
_cell.length_a   1.000
_cell.length_b   1.000
_cell.length_c   1.000
_cell.angle_alpha   90.00
_cell.angle_beta   90.00
_cell.angle_gamma   90.00
#
_symmetry.space_group_name_H-M   'P 1'
#
loop_
_entity.id
_entity.type
_entity.pdbx_description
1 polymer ?
#
loop_
_entity_poly.entity_id
_entity_poly.type
_entity_poly.pdbx_seq_one_letter_code
_entity_poly.pdbx_strand_id
1 'polypeptide(L)' 'MLFKLAILFITLTINTILTYYFTVDGTWQNRLLKSISISIMIVFLYTYVRLLIHLRQNK' A
#
# COMPACT_ATOMS: atom_id res chain seq x y z
N MET A 1 3.31 12.07 10.90
CA MET A 1 3.52 10.62 10.71
C MET A 1 2.24 9.89 10.28
N LEU A 2 1.08 10.11 10.93
CA LEU A 2 -0.22 9.56 10.52
C LEU A 2 -0.65 9.93 9.09
N PHE A 3 -0.44 11.17 8.65
CA PHE A 3 -0.75 11.62 7.28
C PHE A 3 -0.01 10.83 6.19
N LYS A 4 1.25 10.43 6.44
CA LYS A 4 2.01 9.60 5.49
C LYS A 4 1.40 8.21 5.33
N LEU A 5 0.83 7.66 6.42
CA LEU A 5 0.11 6.39 6.37
C LEU A 5 -1.19 6.54 5.57
N ALA A 6 -1.99 7.55 5.87
CA ALA A 6 -3.25 7.79 5.17
C ALA A 6 -3.04 7.93 3.65
N ILE A 7 -2.00 8.65 3.22
CA ILE A 7 -1.65 8.80 1.80
C ILE A 7 -1.26 7.45 1.18
N LEU A 8 -0.43 6.63 1.84
CA LEU A 8 -0.08 5.30 1.33
C LEU A 8 -1.30 4.37 1.21
N PHE A 9 -2.23 4.45 2.16
CA PHE A 9 -3.45 3.67 2.15
C PHE A 9 -4.37 4.06 0.98
N ILE A 10 -4.51 5.37 0.73
CA ILE A 10 -5.26 5.90 -0.41
C ILE A 10 -4.60 5.46 -1.73
N THR A 11 -3.28 5.57 -1.86
CA THR A 11 -2.54 5.11 -3.05
C THR A 11 -2.76 3.62 -3.30
N LEU A 12 -2.71 2.77 -2.27
CA LEU A 12 -2.96 1.32 -2.39
C LEU A 12 -4.40 1.03 -2.83
N THR A 13 -5.36 1.75 -2.26
CA THR A 13 -6.79 1.62 -2.59
C THR A 13 -7.06 1.99 -4.04
N ILE A 14 -6.51 3.12 -4.50
CA ILE A 14 -6.62 3.56 -5.89
C ILE A 14 -5.97 2.56 -6.83
N ASN A 15 -4.77 2.05 -6.51
CA ASN A 15 -4.11 1.04 -7.34
C ASN A 15 -4.93 -0.24 -7.46
N THR A 16 -5.52 -0.68 -6.36
CA THR A 16 -6.35 -1.89 -6.33
C THR A 16 -7.63 -1.71 -7.15
N ILE A 17 -8.29 -0.55 -7.04
CA ILE A 17 -9.48 -0.21 -7.85
C ILE A 17 -9.11 -0.13 -9.33
N LEU A 18 -8.00 0.53 -9.67
CA LEU A 18 -7.54 0.62 -11.05
C LEU A 18 -7.24 -0.77 -11.61
N THR A 19 -6.58 -1.64 -10.83
CA THR A 19 -6.31 -3.03 -11.22
C THR A 19 -7.60 -3.80 -11.46
N TYR A 20 -8.59 -3.63 -10.61
CA TYR A 20 -9.86 -4.36 -10.75
C TYR A 20 -10.66 -3.92 -11.97
N TYR A 21 -10.70 -2.62 -12.27
CA TYR A 21 -11.48 -2.08 -13.39
C TYR A 21 -10.76 -2.09 -14.74
N PHE A 22 -9.43 -1.93 -14.76
CA PHE A 22 -8.67 -1.81 -16.01
C PHE A 22 -7.95 -3.09 -16.45
N THR A 23 -7.89 -4.14 -15.63
CA THR A 23 -7.11 -5.34 -15.97
C THR A 23 -7.95 -6.61 -16.03
N VAL A 24 -7.93 -7.24 -17.20
CA VAL A 24 -8.52 -8.57 -17.43
C VAL A 24 -7.55 -9.63 -16.88
N ASP A 25 -8.08 -10.60 -16.15
CA ASP A 25 -7.31 -11.69 -15.57
C ASP A 25 -6.46 -12.42 -16.63
N GLY A 26 -5.17 -12.61 -16.33
CA GLY A 26 -4.19 -13.25 -17.21
C GLY A 26 -3.28 -12.31 -18.00
N THR A 27 -3.54 -11.01 -18.03
CA THR A 27 -2.68 -10.03 -18.71
C THR A 27 -1.42 -9.66 -17.92
N TRP A 28 -0.36 -9.26 -18.62
CA TRP A 28 0.91 -8.83 -18.01
C TRP A 28 0.74 -7.61 -17.10
N GLN A 29 -0.21 -6.71 -17.42
CA GLN A 29 -0.57 -5.57 -16.58
C GLN A 29 -1.10 -6.02 -15.21
N ASN A 30 -1.93 -7.08 -15.15
CA ASN A 30 -2.49 -7.57 -13.89
C ASN A 30 -1.38 -8.08 -12.96
N ARG A 31 -0.38 -8.80 -13.50
CA ARG A 31 0.77 -9.27 -12.71
C ARG A 31 1.63 -8.13 -12.17
N LEU A 32 1.88 -7.10 -12.98
CA LEU A 32 2.64 -5.92 -12.55
C LEU A 32 1.91 -5.16 -11.45
N LEU A 33 0.62 -4.87 -11.64
CA LEU A 33 -0.19 -4.17 -10.65
C LEU A 33 -0.31 -4.95 -9.34
N LYS A 34 -0.41 -6.29 -9.41
CA LYS A 34 -0.39 -7.16 -8.24
C LYS A 34 0.94 -7.08 -7.48
N SER A 35 2.07 -7.08 -8.18
CA SER A 35 3.40 -6.86 -7.57
C SER A 35 3.56 -5.45 -6.98
N ILE A 36 3.02 -4.43 -7.64
CA ILE A 36 3.06 -3.04 -7.16
C ILE A 36 2.20 -2.89 -5.88
N SER A 37 1.00 -3.46 -5.84
CA SER A 37 0.18 -3.48 -4.62
C SER A 37 0.90 -4.17 -3.46
N ILE A 38 1.56 -5.31 -3.71
CA ILE A 38 2.36 -6.00 -2.70
C ILE A 38 3.53 -5.14 -2.20
N SER A 39 4.25 -4.46 -3.10
CA SER A 39 5.35 -3.56 -2.74
C SER A 39 4.87 -2.39 -1.86
N ILE A 40 3.76 -1.75 -2.23
CA ILE A 40 3.16 -0.66 -1.46
C ILE A 40 2.66 -1.15 -0.10
N MET A 41 2.11 -2.36 -0.03
CA MET A 41 1.66 -2.98 1.21
C MET A 41 2.82 -3.21 2.19
N ILE A 42 3.99 -3.64 1.70
CA ILE A 42 5.21 -3.81 2.51
C ILE A 42 5.70 -2.46 3.05
N VAL A 43 5.74 -1.43 2.22
CA VAL A 43 6.14 -0.07 2.63
C VAL A 43 5.16 0.49 3.67
N PHE A 44 3.87 0.22 3.51
CA PHE A 44 2.85 0.59 4.49
C PHE A 44 3.07 -0.11 5.84
N LEU A 45 3.31 -1.42 5.83
CA LEU A 45 3.57 -2.21 7.03
C LEU A 45 4.81 -1.70 7.78
N TYR A 46 5.90 -1.43 7.06
CA TYR A 46 7.13 -0.87 7.64
C TYR A 46 6.88 0.50 8.29
N THR A 47 6.16 1.38 7.59
CA THR A 47 5.84 2.72 8.11
C THR A 47 4.94 2.64 9.34
N TYR A 48 4.00 1.69 9.36
CA TYR A 48 3.10 1.45 10.49
C TYR A 48 3.85 0.95 11.72
N VAL A 49 4.70 -0.07 11.57
CA VAL A 49 5.51 -0.62 12.67
C VAL A 49 6.43 0.46 13.26
N ARG A 50 7.08 1.25 12.40
CA ARG A 50 7.93 2.37 12.84
C ARG A 50 7.15 3.41 13.64
N LEU A 51 5.93 3.72 13.21
CA LEU A 51 5.04 4.65 13.91
C LEU A 51 4.61 4.08 15.27
N LEU A 52 4.30 2.79 15.35
CA LEU A 52 3.89 2.11 16.57
C LEU A 52 5.04 2.06 17.60
N ILE A 53 6.28 1.82 17.15
CA ILE A 53 7.49 1.92 17.98
C ILE A 53 7.68 3.36 18.49
N HIS A 54 7.53 4.35 17.61
CA HIS A 54 7.68 5.76 17.98
C HIS A 54 6.64 6.21 19.02
N LEU A 55 5.37 5.80 18.87
CA LEU A 55 4.32 6.07 19.86
C LEU A 55 4.56 5.34 21.18
N ARG A 56 5.13 4.13 21.16
CA ARG A 56 5.49 3.40 22.37
C ARG A 56 6.67 4.04 23.12
N GLN A 57 7.61 4.67 22.42
CA GLN A 57 8.75 5.38 23.03
C GLN A 57 8.40 6.78 23.55
N ASN A 58 7.35 7.41 23.03
CA ASN A 58 6.87 8.73 23.46
C ASN A 58 5.85 8.65 24.61
N LYS A 59 5.74 7.50 25.27
CA LYS A 59 4.85 7.21 26.40
C LYS A 59 5.68 6.74 27.58
#